data_AF-A0A969SUI0-F1
#
_entry.id   AF-A0A969SUI0-F1
#
_cell.length_a   1.000
_cell.length_b   1.000
_cell.length_c   1.000
_cell.angle_alpha   90.00
_cell.angle_beta   90.00
_cell.angle_gamma   90.00
#
_symmetry.space_group_name_H-M   'P 1'
#
loop_
_entity.id
_entity.type
_entity.pdbx_description
1 polymer ?
#
loop_
_entity_poly.entity_id
_entity_poly.type
_entity_poly.pdbx_seq_one_letter_code
_entity_poly.pdbx_strand_id
1 'polypeptide(L)'
;MKKIIKTLGTTLTISLALSNSAQARIITSISPPSGTGQGEILCLQVQNSVDTPFPNNSGNQINNFPGSSCTPKTFVEIAPIDTQLFVEPSGGTTGYLVRETVVNSTESIWDGFNMAIGFQSDNSLGGDNFASPAVILVPPGFAIPTFNNASLTSSKFSQVNPDGSFNLNWSGGNVAPGESVDFAFSIDIPDDLEENNFYDSFTIRQLPIASQINENKTVPEPSLIFGLLSLLGFGFANRLKF
;
A
#
# COMPACT_ATOMS: atom_id res chain seq x y z
N MET A 1 37.06 59.24 -49.29
CA MET A 1 37.34 58.65 -47.95
C MET A 1 36.17 57.78 -47.54
N LYS A 2 36.46 56.58 -47.03
CA LYS A 2 35.55 55.42 -46.89
C LYS A 2 34.45 55.65 -45.84
N LYS A 3 33.18 55.36 -46.18
CA LYS A 3 32.08 55.23 -45.21
C LYS A 3 32.17 53.85 -44.55
N ILE A 4 32.34 53.83 -43.23
CA ILE A 4 32.34 52.62 -42.40
C ILE A 4 30.89 52.35 -41.99
N ILE A 5 30.29 51.30 -42.55
CA ILE A 5 28.98 50.78 -42.14
C ILE A 5 29.25 49.83 -40.97
N LYS A 6 28.83 50.21 -39.76
CA LYS A 6 28.83 49.34 -38.58
C LYS A 6 27.51 48.57 -38.55
N THR A 7 27.54 47.32 -38.95
CA THR A 7 26.41 46.39 -38.78
C THR A 7 26.49 45.82 -37.36
N LEU A 8 25.54 46.21 -36.50
CA LEU A 8 25.36 45.62 -35.18
C LEU A 8 24.67 44.25 -35.37
N GLY A 9 25.41 43.16 -35.18
CA GLY A 9 24.83 41.82 -35.15
C GLY A 9 24.19 41.57 -33.79
N THR A 10 22.86 41.57 -33.75
CA THR A 10 22.10 41.21 -32.55
C THR A 10 22.06 39.68 -32.46
N THR A 11 22.90 39.09 -31.63
CA THR A 11 22.88 37.66 -31.36
C THR A 11 21.66 37.34 -30.50
N LEU A 12 20.63 36.72 -31.11
CA LEU A 12 19.46 36.21 -30.39
C LEU A 12 19.84 34.86 -29.75
N THR A 13 20.24 34.87 -28.48
CA THR A 13 20.37 33.64 -27.70
C THR A 13 18.99 33.11 -27.34
N ILE A 14 18.53 32.11 -28.10
CA ILE A 14 17.39 31.28 -27.70
C ILE A 14 17.91 30.37 -26.58
N SER A 15 17.67 30.77 -25.33
CA SER A 15 17.86 29.89 -24.19
C SER A 15 16.73 28.87 -24.22
N LEU A 16 17.03 27.66 -24.71
CA LEU A 16 16.21 26.48 -24.45
C LEU A 16 16.37 26.17 -22.97
N ALA A 17 15.52 26.79 -22.14
CA ALA A 17 15.30 26.29 -20.80
C ALA A 17 14.76 24.86 -20.98
N LEU A 18 15.63 23.87 -20.75
CA LEU A 18 15.20 22.51 -20.48
C LEU A 18 14.33 22.63 -19.22
N SER A 19 13.02 22.71 -19.41
CA SER A 19 12.08 22.50 -18.34
C SER A 19 12.36 21.09 -17.85
N ASN A 20 12.94 20.96 -16.66
CA ASN A 20 12.89 19.71 -15.93
C ASN A 20 11.40 19.41 -15.77
N SER A 21 10.89 18.52 -16.63
CA SER A 21 9.56 17.98 -16.49
C SER A 21 9.49 17.42 -15.09
N ALA A 22 8.60 17.92 -14.25
CA ALA A 22 8.10 17.09 -13.17
C ALA A 22 7.63 15.78 -13.80
N GLN A 23 7.77 14.66 -13.10
CA GLN A 23 7.36 13.32 -13.56
C GLN A 23 6.31 12.83 -12.52
N ALA A 24 5.25 12.05 -12.87
CA ALA A 24 4.11 11.48 -12.04
C ALA A 24 4.03 10.02 -12.39
N ARG A 25 3.43 9.16 -11.58
CA ARG A 25 3.06 7.83 -12.10
C ARG A 25 1.57 7.70 -12.34
N ILE A 26 1.20 6.96 -13.38
CA ILE A 26 -0.17 6.48 -13.61
C ILE A 26 -0.25 5.00 -13.28
N ILE A 27 -1.40 4.54 -12.78
CA ILE A 27 -1.71 3.11 -12.70
C ILE A 27 -2.05 2.62 -14.11
N THR A 28 -1.36 1.58 -14.56
CA THR A 28 -1.61 0.94 -15.86
C THR A 28 -2.45 -0.33 -15.71
N SER A 29 -2.23 -1.08 -14.63
CA SER A 29 -2.99 -2.28 -14.35
C SER A 29 -3.05 -2.62 -12.86
N ILE A 30 -4.02 -3.43 -12.49
CA ILE A 30 -4.25 -3.92 -11.13
C ILE A 30 -4.25 -5.45 -11.16
N SER A 31 -3.47 -6.08 -10.28
CA SER A 31 -3.49 -7.53 -10.14
C SER A 31 -4.83 -8.02 -9.57
N PRO A 32 -5.21 -9.28 -9.84
CA PRO A 32 -6.17 -9.97 -8.99
C PRO A 32 -5.74 -9.85 -7.52
N PRO A 33 -6.68 -9.69 -6.59
CA PRO A 33 -6.34 -9.63 -5.18
C PRO A 33 -5.86 -11.03 -4.74
N SER A 34 -4.94 -11.09 -3.79
CA SER A 34 -4.40 -12.34 -3.23
C SER A 34 -4.29 -12.27 -1.71
N GLY A 35 -3.96 -13.37 -1.05
CA GLY A 35 -3.84 -13.42 0.41
C GLY A 35 -4.85 -14.37 1.06
N THR A 36 -4.51 -14.84 2.27
CA THR A 36 -5.30 -15.86 2.97
C THR A 36 -6.68 -15.38 3.38
N GLY A 37 -6.90 -14.06 3.47
CA GLY A 37 -8.22 -13.49 3.75
C GLY A 37 -9.31 -13.90 2.75
N GLN A 38 -8.96 -14.18 1.49
CA GLN A 38 -9.93 -14.64 0.46
C GLN A 38 -10.24 -16.14 0.53
N GLY A 39 -9.41 -16.93 1.21
CA GLY A 39 -9.45 -18.39 1.12
C GLY A 39 -9.33 -18.88 -0.33
N GLU A 40 -10.21 -19.78 -0.74
CA GLU A 40 -10.20 -20.41 -2.08
C GLU A 40 -11.06 -19.66 -3.12
N ILE A 41 -11.50 -18.44 -2.84
CA ILE A 41 -12.35 -17.68 -3.78
C ILE A 41 -11.55 -17.35 -5.04
N LEU A 42 -11.97 -17.96 -6.16
CA LEU A 42 -11.35 -17.76 -7.46
C LEU A 42 -11.89 -16.49 -8.11
N CYS A 43 -11.16 -15.40 -7.92
CA CYS A 43 -11.20 -14.28 -8.84
C CYS A 43 -10.57 -14.70 -10.18
N LEU A 44 -11.11 -14.25 -11.32
CA LEU A 44 -10.48 -14.49 -12.61
C LEU A 44 -9.06 -13.89 -12.56
N GLN A 45 -8.04 -14.74 -12.73
CA GLN A 45 -6.63 -14.39 -12.52
C GLN A 45 -6.06 -13.56 -13.69
N VAL A 46 -6.74 -12.48 -14.05
CA VAL A 46 -6.37 -11.58 -15.14
C VAL A 46 -6.22 -10.18 -14.55
N GLN A 47 -5.10 -9.52 -14.88
CA GLN A 47 -4.87 -8.13 -14.50
C GLN A 47 -5.93 -7.24 -15.16
N ASN A 48 -6.49 -6.32 -14.36
CA ASN A 48 -7.45 -5.34 -14.84
C ASN A 48 -6.69 -4.10 -15.34
N SER A 49 -6.87 -3.73 -16.60
CA SER A 49 -6.29 -2.49 -17.15
C SER A 49 -6.97 -1.28 -16.54
N VAL A 50 -6.21 -0.24 -16.25
CA VAL A 50 -6.73 1.04 -15.74
C VAL A 50 -6.60 2.10 -16.81
N ASP A 51 -7.70 2.80 -17.10
CA ASP A 51 -7.68 4.00 -17.93
C ASP A 51 -7.44 5.22 -17.04
N THR A 52 -6.43 6.03 -17.41
CA THR A 52 -6.07 7.26 -16.68
C THR A 52 -6.24 8.46 -17.60
N PRO A 53 -7.47 9.00 -17.74
CA PRO A 53 -7.76 10.08 -18.68
C PRO A 53 -7.14 11.43 -18.30
N PHE A 54 -6.78 11.62 -17.03
CA PHE A 54 -6.17 12.85 -16.53
C PHE A 54 -4.85 12.58 -15.78
N PRO A 55 -3.77 12.19 -16.47
CA PRO A 55 -2.44 12.08 -15.84
C PRO A 55 -2.04 13.40 -15.19
N ASN A 56 -1.27 13.34 -14.10
CA ASN A 56 -0.80 14.52 -13.36
C ASN A 56 -1.93 15.37 -12.73
N ASN A 57 -3.09 14.76 -12.50
CA ASN A 57 -4.28 15.40 -11.92
C ASN A 57 -4.97 14.45 -10.93
N SER A 58 -5.89 14.97 -10.10
CA SER A 58 -6.69 14.23 -9.12
C SER A 58 -8.08 13.80 -9.62
N GLY A 59 -8.40 14.01 -10.90
CA GLY A 59 -9.70 13.70 -11.49
C GLY A 59 -9.93 12.23 -11.89
N ASN A 60 -8.97 11.33 -11.65
CA ASN A 60 -9.07 9.93 -12.07
C ASN A 60 -9.89 9.11 -11.08
N GLN A 61 -10.56 8.06 -11.57
CA GLN A 61 -11.42 7.22 -10.76
C GLN A 61 -11.21 5.75 -11.08
N ILE A 62 -11.15 4.91 -10.04
CA ILE A 62 -11.16 3.46 -10.16
C ILE A 62 -12.41 2.97 -9.45
N ASN A 63 -13.40 2.57 -10.24
CA ASN A 63 -14.63 1.98 -9.74
C ASN A 63 -14.48 0.45 -9.71
N ASN A 64 -15.08 -0.19 -8.72
CA ASN A 64 -15.02 -1.65 -8.53
C ASN A 64 -13.58 -2.15 -8.38
N PHE A 65 -12.79 -1.55 -7.49
CA PHE A 65 -11.44 -2.03 -7.21
C PHE A 65 -11.47 -3.45 -6.61
N PRO A 66 -10.63 -4.39 -7.09
CA PRO A 66 -9.56 -4.22 -8.10
C PRO A 66 -10.01 -4.39 -9.57
N GLY A 67 -11.20 -4.92 -9.79
CA GLY A 67 -11.86 -5.00 -11.09
C GLY A 67 -13.21 -5.69 -10.92
N SER A 68 -14.12 -5.50 -11.89
CA SER A 68 -15.48 -6.05 -11.79
C SER A 68 -15.56 -7.57 -11.64
N SER A 69 -14.54 -8.32 -12.06
CA SER A 69 -14.46 -9.78 -11.88
C SER A 69 -14.12 -10.19 -10.44
N CYS A 70 -13.62 -9.27 -9.63
CA CYS A 70 -13.11 -9.48 -8.28
C CYS A 70 -13.83 -8.61 -7.24
N THR A 71 -14.87 -7.88 -7.64
CA THR A 71 -15.70 -7.03 -6.78
C THR A 71 -17.11 -7.64 -6.70
N PRO A 72 -17.66 -7.87 -5.50
CA PRO A 72 -17.07 -7.53 -4.21
C PRO A 72 -15.90 -8.44 -3.82
N LYS A 73 -14.92 -7.89 -3.10
CA LYS A 73 -13.87 -8.69 -2.45
C LYS A 73 -14.45 -9.35 -1.21
N THR A 74 -14.33 -10.67 -1.11
CA THR A 74 -14.91 -11.42 0.00
C THR A 74 -13.82 -11.89 0.94
N PHE A 75 -13.95 -11.57 2.22
CA PHE A 75 -13.09 -12.08 3.27
C PHE A 75 -13.77 -13.28 3.94
N VAL A 76 -13.13 -14.45 3.90
CA VAL A 76 -13.57 -15.67 4.59
C VAL A 76 -12.80 -15.90 5.89
N GLU A 77 -11.65 -15.25 6.05
CA GLU A 77 -10.85 -15.24 7.26
C GLU A 77 -10.48 -13.81 7.69
N ILE A 78 -10.20 -13.62 8.99
CA ILE A 78 -9.60 -12.38 9.51
C ILE A 78 -8.09 -12.41 9.21
N ALA A 79 -7.77 -12.17 7.95
CA ALA A 79 -6.40 -12.17 7.45
C ALA A 79 -6.24 -11.19 6.28
N PRO A 80 -5.01 -10.77 5.95
CA PRO A 80 -4.78 -9.79 4.90
C PRO A 80 -5.22 -10.25 3.51
N ILE A 81 -5.72 -9.30 2.74
CA ILE A 81 -5.84 -9.36 1.28
C ILE A 81 -4.99 -8.25 0.69
N ASP A 82 -4.10 -8.63 -0.22
CA ASP A 82 -3.18 -7.76 -0.92
C ASP A 82 -3.58 -7.61 -2.38
N THR A 83 -3.63 -6.37 -2.87
CA THR A 83 -3.85 -6.05 -4.28
C THR A 83 -2.68 -5.23 -4.79
N GLN A 84 -1.98 -5.72 -5.81
CA GLN A 84 -0.85 -5.00 -6.42
C GLN A 84 -1.36 -4.08 -7.54
N LEU A 85 -0.80 -2.88 -7.62
CA LEU A 85 -1.05 -1.88 -8.65
C LEU A 85 0.27 -1.63 -9.37
N PHE A 86 0.25 -1.75 -10.70
CA PHE A 86 1.40 -1.49 -11.56
C PHE A 86 1.34 -0.07 -12.08
N VAL A 87 2.49 0.59 -12.13
CA VAL A 87 2.57 2.02 -12.42
C VAL A 87 3.65 2.36 -13.44
N GLU A 88 3.39 3.40 -14.23
CA GLU A 88 4.33 3.93 -15.22
C GLU A 88 4.52 5.45 -15.09
N PRO A 89 5.71 6.00 -15.39
CA PRO A 89 5.97 7.45 -15.37
C PRO A 89 5.11 8.28 -16.34
N SER A 90 4.85 9.56 -16.02
CA SER A 90 3.82 10.39 -16.67
C SER A 90 3.84 11.93 -16.47
N GLY A 91 4.65 12.55 -15.59
CA GLY A 91 4.79 14.04 -15.56
C GLY A 91 4.52 14.92 -14.29
N GLY A 92 4.03 14.44 -13.14
CA GLY A 92 3.96 15.12 -11.82
C GLY A 92 3.45 14.30 -10.60
N THR A 93 2.17 14.40 -10.24
CA THR A 93 1.53 13.44 -9.31
C THR A 93 0.13 13.16 -9.81
N THR A 94 -0.24 11.88 -9.93
CA THR A 94 -1.59 11.49 -10.37
C THR A 94 -2.39 11.01 -9.17
N GLY A 95 -3.55 11.62 -8.95
CA GLY A 95 -4.49 11.23 -7.91
C GLY A 95 -5.62 10.37 -8.47
N TYR A 96 -6.05 9.37 -7.68
CA TYR A 96 -7.16 8.49 -7.99
C TYR A 96 -8.14 8.44 -6.83
N LEU A 97 -9.43 8.61 -7.13
CA LEU A 97 -10.51 8.20 -6.23
C LEU A 97 -10.83 6.73 -6.48
N VAL A 98 -10.58 5.88 -5.48
CA VAL A 98 -10.81 4.45 -5.53
C VAL A 98 -12.12 4.12 -4.81
N ARG A 99 -12.94 3.26 -5.42
CA ARG A 99 -14.19 2.75 -4.85
C ARG A 99 -14.22 1.24 -4.89
N GLU A 100 -14.65 0.63 -3.79
CA GLU A 100 -14.77 -0.81 -3.68
C GLU A 100 -15.91 -1.23 -2.76
N THR A 101 -16.32 -2.47 -2.91
CA THR A 101 -17.20 -3.17 -1.99
C THR A 101 -16.47 -4.40 -1.46
N VAL A 102 -16.48 -4.59 -0.15
CA VAL A 102 -15.98 -5.82 0.49
C VAL A 102 -17.10 -6.51 1.25
N VAL A 103 -17.03 -7.83 1.36
CA VAL A 103 -18.03 -8.68 2.03
C VAL A 103 -17.38 -9.40 3.20
N ASN A 104 -18.05 -9.38 4.35
CA ASN A 104 -17.70 -10.19 5.51
C ASN A 104 -18.34 -11.57 5.36
N SER A 105 -17.58 -12.57 4.92
CA SER A 105 -17.95 -13.99 4.98
C SER A 105 -17.20 -14.74 6.07
N THR A 106 -16.61 -14.02 7.02
CA THR A 106 -16.00 -14.59 8.23
C THR A 106 -17.08 -14.95 9.25
N GLU A 107 -16.71 -15.68 10.30
CA GLU A 107 -17.62 -15.98 11.41
C GLU A 107 -17.73 -14.84 12.44
N SER A 108 -16.92 -13.77 12.28
CA SER A 108 -16.78 -12.70 13.28
C SER A 108 -17.43 -11.40 12.81
N ILE A 109 -17.95 -10.61 13.76
CA ILE A 109 -18.35 -9.23 13.50
C ILE A 109 -17.08 -8.37 13.43
N TRP A 110 -16.97 -7.55 12.38
CA TRP A 110 -15.89 -6.57 12.28
C TRP A 110 -16.29 -5.26 12.95
N ASP A 111 -15.43 -4.69 13.78
CA ASP A 111 -15.57 -3.34 14.35
C ASP A 111 -14.53 -2.34 13.84
N GLY A 112 -13.62 -2.81 13.00
CA GLY A 112 -12.71 -1.95 12.26
C GLY A 112 -12.24 -2.57 10.97
N PHE A 113 -11.52 -1.76 10.21
CA PHE A 113 -10.91 -2.18 8.96
C PHE A 113 -9.64 -1.38 8.75
N ASN A 114 -8.54 -2.04 8.43
CA ASN A 114 -7.27 -1.39 8.11
C ASN A 114 -7.00 -1.50 6.60
N MET A 115 -6.56 -0.39 6.02
CA MET A 115 -5.97 -0.34 4.70
C MET A 115 -4.56 0.22 4.80
N ALA A 116 -3.60 -0.41 4.15
CA ALA A 116 -2.21 0.02 4.16
C ALA A 116 -1.61 0.02 2.75
N ILE A 117 -0.83 1.05 2.42
CA ILE A 117 0.06 1.06 1.26
C ILE A 117 1.39 0.44 1.68
N GLY A 118 1.91 -0.45 0.85
CA GLY A 118 3.24 -1.01 1.01
C GLY A 118 3.82 -1.47 -0.31
N PHE A 119 5.00 -2.05 -0.23
CA PHE A 119 5.74 -2.57 -1.36
C PHE A 119 6.04 -4.05 -1.15
N GLN A 120 6.23 -4.77 -2.24
CA GLN A 120 6.62 -6.16 -2.13
C GLN A 120 8.05 -6.26 -1.59
N SER A 121 8.25 -7.02 -0.53
CA SER A 121 9.57 -7.35 0.00
C SER A 121 9.99 -8.73 -0.47
N ASP A 122 11.27 -8.85 -0.84
CA ASP A 122 11.92 -10.11 -1.13
C ASP A 122 12.32 -10.80 0.19
N ASN A 123 11.33 -11.26 0.95
CA ASN A 123 11.60 -12.03 2.15
C ASN A 123 12.08 -13.45 1.80
N SER A 124 13.37 -13.56 1.52
CA SER A 124 14.06 -14.80 1.13
C SER A 124 14.00 -15.93 2.16
N LEU A 125 13.53 -15.65 3.38
CA LEU A 125 13.40 -16.61 4.48
C LEU A 125 11.99 -17.17 4.64
N GLY A 126 11.05 -16.79 3.77
CA GLY A 126 9.65 -17.20 3.86
C GLY A 126 8.92 -16.43 4.95
N GLY A 127 8.13 -15.45 4.55
CA GLY A 127 7.34 -14.63 5.45
C GLY A 127 6.36 -13.74 4.70
N ASP A 128 5.75 -12.82 5.42
CA ASP A 128 4.91 -11.79 4.84
C ASP A 128 5.72 -10.94 3.84
N ASN A 129 5.29 -10.96 2.57
CA ASN A 129 5.96 -10.24 1.46
C ASN A 129 5.53 -8.78 1.35
N PHE A 130 4.84 -8.24 2.35
CA PHE A 130 4.48 -6.83 2.41
C PHE A 130 5.43 -6.07 3.33
N ALA A 131 6.07 -5.05 2.78
CA ALA A 131 6.84 -4.08 3.54
C ALA A 131 6.11 -2.74 3.59
N SER A 132 5.82 -2.29 4.80
CA SER A 132 5.36 -0.92 5.03
C SER A 132 6.43 0.08 4.62
N PRO A 133 6.07 1.25 4.06
CA PRO A 133 7.04 2.30 3.77
C PRO A 133 7.82 2.77 5.00
N ALA A 134 7.29 2.58 6.21
CA ALA A 134 7.97 2.90 7.46
C ALA A 134 9.24 2.06 7.70
N VAL A 135 9.36 0.89 7.07
CA VAL A 135 10.53 -0.01 7.21
C VAL A 135 11.45 -0.01 5.99
N ILE A 136 11.06 0.68 4.91
CA ILE A 136 11.88 0.81 3.70
C ILE A 136 12.64 2.14 3.79
N LEU A 137 13.95 2.10 3.56
CA LEU A 137 14.75 3.31 3.41
C LEU A 137 14.43 3.94 2.05
N VAL A 138 13.42 4.82 2.02
CA VAL A 138 13.14 5.67 0.87
C VAL A 138 14.29 6.67 0.73
N PRO A 139 15.04 6.68 -0.39
CA PRO A 139 16.16 7.59 -0.53
C PRO A 139 15.67 9.05 -0.51
N PRO A 140 16.50 10.02 -0.06
CA PRO A 140 16.13 11.42 -0.08
C PRO A 140 15.75 11.88 -1.49
N GLY A 141 14.66 12.65 -1.61
CA GLY A 141 14.17 13.14 -2.90
C GLY A 141 13.19 12.21 -3.63
N PHE A 142 12.98 11.00 -3.11
CA PHE A 142 11.96 10.08 -3.63
C PHE A 142 10.63 10.30 -2.91
N ALA A 143 9.56 10.34 -3.69
CA ALA A 143 8.20 10.31 -3.20
C ALA A 143 7.56 8.98 -3.59
N ILE A 144 6.68 8.48 -2.73
CA ILE A 144 6.02 7.19 -2.88
C ILE A 144 4.51 7.36 -2.73
N PRO A 145 3.70 6.38 -3.15
CA PRO A 145 2.24 6.49 -3.10
C PRO A 145 1.74 6.72 -1.67
N THR A 146 0.75 7.59 -1.52
CA THR A 146 0.14 7.92 -0.24
C THR A 146 -1.38 7.89 -0.33
N PHE A 147 -2.04 7.64 0.80
CA PHE A 147 -3.45 7.96 0.93
C PHE A 147 -3.62 9.48 1.06
N ASN A 148 -4.61 9.99 0.33
CA ASN A 148 -5.05 11.37 0.41
C ASN A 148 -6.33 11.45 1.23
N ASN A 149 -6.41 12.42 2.13
CA ASN A 149 -7.56 12.66 2.99
C ASN A 149 -8.79 13.21 2.23
N ALA A 150 -8.65 13.53 0.95
CA ALA A 150 -9.76 13.84 0.08
C ALA A 150 -10.67 12.61 -0.09
N SER A 151 -11.95 12.74 0.27
CA SER A 151 -12.99 11.74 -0.05
C SER A 151 -12.79 10.35 0.58
N LEU A 152 -12.51 10.30 1.88
CA LEU A 152 -12.57 9.08 2.68
C LEU A 152 -14.01 8.84 3.16
N THR A 153 -14.68 7.80 2.66
CA THR A 153 -16.03 7.43 3.12
C THR A 153 -16.18 5.91 3.26
N SER A 154 -17.00 5.48 4.22
CA SER A 154 -17.45 4.09 4.37
C SER A 154 -18.96 4.04 4.58
N SER A 155 -19.63 2.99 4.09
CA SER A 155 -21.06 2.77 4.35
C SER A 155 -21.35 2.15 5.73
N LYS A 156 -20.34 1.60 6.40
CA LYS A 156 -20.49 0.91 7.70
C LYS A 156 -19.66 1.51 8.83
N PHE A 157 -18.52 2.14 8.52
CA PHE A 157 -17.65 2.75 9.53
C PHE A 157 -17.82 4.28 9.52
N SER A 158 -18.10 4.87 10.68
CA SER A 158 -18.34 6.32 10.81
C SER A 158 -17.07 7.13 11.06
N GLN A 159 -15.96 6.47 11.38
CA GLN A 159 -14.69 7.07 11.70
C GLN A 159 -13.58 6.49 10.82
N VAL A 160 -12.63 7.36 10.47
CA VAL A 160 -11.37 6.96 9.83
C VAL A 160 -10.25 7.76 10.46
N ASN A 161 -9.21 7.08 10.90
CA ASN A 161 -7.99 7.68 11.39
C ASN A 161 -6.84 7.36 10.40
N PRO A 162 -6.37 8.33 9.61
CA PRO A 162 -5.17 8.16 8.82
C PRO A 162 -3.95 8.16 9.77
N ASP A 163 -3.34 6.98 9.98
CA ASP A 163 -2.11 6.87 10.78
C ASP A 163 -0.91 7.11 9.87
N GLY A 164 -0.67 8.39 9.59
CA GLY A 164 0.29 8.86 8.60
C GLY A 164 -0.24 8.78 7.17
N SER A 165 0.66 8.86 6.20
CA SER A 165 0.33 8.90 4.77
C SER A 165 0.07 7.52 4.14
N PHE A 166 0.22 6.43 4.89
CA PHE A 166 0.25 5.06 4.34
C PHE A 166 -0.76 4.12 4.96
N ASN A 167 -1.53 4.55 5.98
CA ASN A 167 -2.51 3.70 6.65
C ASN A 167 -3.84 4.43 6.83
N LEU A 168 -4.95 3.73 6.61
CA LEU A 168 -6.29 4.16 6.96
C LEU A 168 -6.89 3.15 7.94
N ASN A 169 -7.25 3.63 9.13
CA ASN A 169 -7.88 2.81 10.16
C ASN A 169 -9.35 3.22 10.32
N TRP A 170 -10.26 2.40 9.82
CA TRP A 170 -11.70 2.61 9.89
C TRP A 170 -12.26 2.01 11.18
N SER A 171 -13.21 2.71 11.81
CA SER A 171 -13.85 2.29 13.06
C SER A 171 -15.21 2.98 13.27
N GLY A 172 -15.81 2.81 14.45
CA GLY A 172 -17.05 3.49 14.83
C GLY A 172 -18.29 2.90 14.15
N GLY A 173 -18.25 1.62 13.82
CA GLY A 173 -19.33 0.89 13.18
C GLY A 173 -19.10 -0.62 13.25
N ASN A 174 -19.99 -1.39 12.61
CA ASN A 174 -19.85 -2.83 12.57
C ASN A 174 -20.27 -3.43 11.22
N VAL A 175 -19.71 -4.59 10.90
CA VAL A 175 -20.06 -5.39 9.72
C VAL A 175 -20.28 -6.82 10.17
N ALA A 176 -21.54 -7.26 10.21
CA ALA A 176 -21.87 -8.62 10.61
C ALA A 176 -21.54 -9.64 9.50
N PRO A 177 -21.37 -10.94 9.83
CA PRO A 177 -21.27 -11.99 8.82
C PRO A 177 -22.42 -11.93 7.80
N GLY A 178 -22.08 -12.02 6.53
CA GLY A 178 -22.98 -11.88 5.39
C GLY A 178 -23.22 -10.44 4.92
N GLU A 179 -22.78 -9.43 5.67
CA GLU A 179 -22.90 -8.03 5.27
C GLU A 179 -21.74 -7.55 4.39
N SER A 180 -22.00 -6.49 3.63
CA SER A 180 -20.98 -5.76 2.87
C SER A 180 -20.74 -4.37 3.43
N VAL A 181 -19.56 -3.83 3.11
CA VAL A 181 -19.20 -2.43 3.33
C VAL A 181 -18.61 -1.87 2.03
N ASP A 182 -19.05 -0.66 1.69
CA ASP A 182 -18.52 0.10 0.58
C ASP A 182 -17.49 1.09 1.12
N PHE A 183 -16.35 1.18 0.46
CA PHE A 183 -15.32 2.16 0.75
C PHE A 183 -15.11 3.08 -0.44
N ALA A 184 -14.80 4.34 -0.14
CA ALA A 184 -14.15 5.25 -1.07
C ALA A 184 -12.95 5.90 -0.38
N PHE A 185 -11.82 5.93 -1.06
CA PHE A 185 -10.60 6.55 -0.58
C PHE A 185 -9.79 7.10 -1.74
N SER A 186 -8.98 8.11 -1.49
CA SER A 186 -8.11 8.68 -2.52
C SER A 186 -6.66 8.27 -2.31
N ILE A 187 -5.94 8.07 -3.41
CA ILE A 187 -4.50 7.80 -3.43
C ILE A 187 -3.82 8.82 -4.34
N ASP A 188 -2.66 9.32 -3.92
CA ASP A 188 -1.78 10.14 -4.74
C ASP A 188 -0.54 9.32 -5.10
N ILE A 189 -0.17 9.34 -6.37
CA ILE A 189 0.93 8.55 -6.93
C ILE A 189 1.96 9.51 -7.54
N PRO A 190 2.97 9.90 -6.77
CA PRO A 190 4.04 10.75 -7.26
C PRO A 190 5.02 9.92 -8.09
N ASP A 191 5.80 10.58 -8.94
CA ASP A 191 6.98 9.96 -9.54
C ASP A 191 8.21 10.26 -8.71
N ASP A 192 9.25 9.55 -9.06
CA ASP A 192 10.59 9.72 -8.59
C ASP A 192 11.36 10.66 -9.51
N LEU A 193 11.89 11.75 -8.92
CA LEU A 193 12.41 12.93 -9.62
C LEU A 193 13.72 12.71 -10.39
N GLU A 194 14.30 11.50 -10.39
CA GLU A 194 15.67 11.26 -10.88
C GLU A 194 15.85 9.93 -11.65
N GLU A 195 14.98 9.62 -12.63
CA GLU A 195 15.17 8.52 -13.62
C GLU A 195 15.38 7.10 -13.05
N ASN A 196 15.27 6.91 -11.73
CA ASN A 196 15.75 5.70 -11.05
C ASN A 196 14.69 4.60 -10.92
N ASN A 197 13.46 4.83 -11.40
CA ASN A 197 12.33 3.89 -11.32
C ASN A 197 12.29 3.13 -9.99
N PHE A 198 12.26 3.86 -8.86
CA PHE A 198 12.37 3.31 -7.51
C PHE A 198 11.35 2.20 -7.24
N TYR A 199 10.16 2.33 -7.85
CA TYR A 199 9.12 1.32 -7.82
C TYR A 199 8.37 1.28 -9.15
N ASP A 200 8.05 0.08 -9.61
CA ASP A 200 7.16 -0.17 -10.77
C ASP A 200 5.77 -0.63 -10.34
N SER A 201 5.60 -0.89 -9.05
CA SER A 201 4.37 -1.34 -8.44
C SER A 201 4.32 -1.04 -6.95
N PHE A 202 3.13 -1.02 -6.39
CA PHE A 202 2.89 -0.97 -4.95
C PHE A 202 1.65 -1.81 -4.61
N THR A 203 1.43 -2.06 -3.33
CA THR A 203 0.37 -2.94 -2.83
C THR A 203 -0.55 -2.16 -1.91
N ILE A 204 -1.87 -2.32 -2.12
CA ILE A 204 -2.87 -1.99 -1.11
C ILE A 204 -3.21 -3.27 -0.36
N ARG A 205 -2.84 -3.31 0.90
CA ARG A 205 -3.20 -4.34 1.86
C ARG A 205 -4.47 -3.96 2.59
N GLN A 206 -5.32 -4.94 2.82
CA GLN A 206 -6.59 -4.78 3.53
C GLN A 206 -6.75 -5.84 4.60
N LEU A 207 -7.17 -5.44 5.79
CA LEU A 207 -7.31 -6.34 6.93
C LEU A 207 -8.53 -5.95 7.77
N PRO A 208 -9.58 -6.79 7.85
CA PRO A 208 -10.66 -6.55 8.79
C PRO A 208 -10.16 -6.71 10.24
N ILE A 209 -10.77 -5.96 11.15
CA ILE A 209 -10.53 -6.06 12.58
C ILE A 209 -11.82 -6.60 13.21
N ALA A 210 -11.72 -7.76 13.84
CA ALA A 210 -12.85 -8.39 14.51
C ALA A 210 -13.00 -7.87 15.94
N SER A 211 -14.23 -7.54 16.34
CA SER A 211 -14.57 -7.44 17.75
C SER A 211 -14.31 -8.78 18.40
N GLN A 212 -13.53 -8.81 19.47
CA GLN A 212 -13.41 -10.00 20.30
C GLN A 212 -14.77 -10.30 20.93
N ILE A 213 -15.54 -11.23 20.35
CA ILE A 213 -16.70 -11.81 21.02
C ILE A 213 -16.19 -13.05 21.77
N ASN A 214 -15.92 -12.85 23.06
CA ASN A 214 -15.61 -13.85 24.11
C ASN A 214 -14.21 -14.49 24.14
N GLU A 215 -13.40 -13.96 25.07
CA GLU A 215 -12.68 -14.67 26.13
C GLU A 215 -12.76 -16.22 26.09
N ASN A 216 -11.86 -16.90 25.36
CA ASN A 216 -11.33 -18.23 25.73
C ASN A 216 -10.35 -18.88 24.73
N LYS A 217 -9.99 -18.22 23.62
CA LYS A 217 -8.82 -18.66 22.84
C LYS A 217 -7.65 -17.75 23.17
N THR A 218 -6.91 -18.08 24.22
CA THR A 218 -5.54 -17.61 24.39
C THR A 218 -4.76 -18.01 23.15
N VAL A 219 -4.50 -17.04 22.27
CA VAL A 219 -3.43 -17.15 21.30
C VAL A 219 -2.15 -17.34 22.11
N PRO A 220 -1.41 -18.46 21.97
CA PRO A 220 -0.11 -18.56 22.59
C PRO A 220 0.76 -17.50 21.93
N GLU A 221 1.10 -16.45 22.67
CA GLU A 221 2.25 -15.63 22.30
C GLU A 221 3.44 -16.60 22.12
N PRO A 222 4.27 -16.44 21.07
CA PRO A 222 5.52 -17.17 21.00
C PRO A 222 6.33 -16.80 22.23
N SER A 223 6.30 -17.69 23.22
CA SER A 223 7.04 -17.51 24.45
C SER A 223 8.50 -17.34 24.06
N LEU A 224 9.11 -16.28 24.57
CA LEU A 224 10.54 -15.99 24.54
C LEU A 224 11.34 -17.07 25.31
N ILE A 225 11.21 -18.34 24.93
CA ILE A 225 12.01 -19.48 25.38
C ILE A 225 13.30 -19.46 24.55
N PHE A 226 14.08 -18.40 24.66
CA PHE A 226 15.48 -18.35 24.20
C PHE A 226 16.36 -17.47 25.10
N GLY A 227 16.05 -17.41 26.40
CA GLY A 227 16.76 -16.50 27.30
C GLY A 227 16.84 -16.92 28.76
N LEU A 228 17.03 -18.20 29.09
CA LEU A 228 17.47 -18.59 30.44
C LEU A 228 17.97 -20.05 30.52
N LEU A 229 18.95 -20.39 29.69
CA LEU A 229 19.74 -21.62 29.82
C LEU A 229 21.23 -21.27 29.84
N SER A 230 21.65 -20.61 30.90
CA SER A 230 23.06 -20.59 31.28
C SER A 230 23.19 -20.43 32.80
N LEU A 231 23.91 -21.38 33.40
CA LEU A 231 24.50 -21.35 34.75
C LEU A 231 23.67 -21.93 35.91
N LEU A 232 23.31 -23.21 35.81
CA LEU A 232 23.34 -24.08 36.99
C LEU A 232 23.99 -25.42 36.65
N GLY A 233 25.18 -25.64 37.20
CA GLY A 233 25.87 -26.92 37.26
C GLY A 233 27.38 -26.79 37.06
N PHE A 234 28.27 -27.35 37.86
CA PHE A 234 28.15 -28.10 39.12
C PHE A 234 29.58 -28.08 39.70
N GLY A 235 29.74 -27.55 40.90
CA GLY A 235 30.90 -27.86 41.72
C GLY A 235 30.64 -29.17 42.44
N PHE A 236 31.34 -30.24 42.06
CA PHE A 236 31.60 -31.36 42.94
C PHE A 236 33.09 -31.72 42.85
N ALA A 237 33.81 -31.27 43.86
CA ALA A 237 35.07 -31.84 44.27
C ALA A 237 34.84 -33.32 44.61
N ASN A 238 35.69 -34.20 44.10
CA ASN A 238 36.01 -35.43 44.80
C ASN A 238 37.52 -35.67 44.78
N ARG A 239 38.02 -35.83 46.02
CA ARG A 239 39.35 -36.28 46.41
C ARG A 239 39.72 -37.58 45.71
N LEU A 240 40.99 -37.73 45.37
CA LEU A 240 41.69 -39.02 45.48
C LEU A 240 43.14 -38.80 45.91
N LYS A 241 43.54 -39.68 46.83
CA LYS A 241 44.73 -39.69 47.69
C LYS A 241 46.05 -39.90 46.92
N PHE A 242 47.14 -39.39 47.50
CA PHE A 242 48.26 -40.22 47.93
C PHE A 242 48.55 -39.93 49.40
#